data_AF-A0A1H8I928-F1
#
_entry.id   AF-A0A1H8I928-F1
#
_cell.length_a   1.000
_cell.length_b   1.000
_cell.length_c   1.000
_cell.angle_alpha   90.00
_cell.angle_beta   90.00
_cell.angle_gamma   90.00
#
_symmetry.space_group_name_H-M   'P 1'
#
loop_
_entity.id
_entity.type
_entity.pdbx_description
1 polymer ?
#
loop_
_entity_poly.entity_id
_entity_poly.type
_entity_poly.pdbx_seq_one_letter_code
_entity_poly.pdbx_strand_id
1 'polypeptide(L)'
;MGMIDRAVGLLFGAGNDALRDTIEVFRENAEGRATRDADHRRAVLDQFSAAFDREASGGFDRFMDGVNRVPRPAMALGTLGLFVAAMIDPVWFSARMTGLASVPEPLWWLLGAIVSFYFGARHQVKGQQFRRSLLRAAAARTPAPEGNAALDDWRASRAG
;
A
#
# COMPACT_ATOMS: atom_id res chain seq x y z
N MET A 1 0.34 29.26 -66.04
CA MET A 1 0.12 28.73 -64.68
C MET A 1 -0.86 27.56 -64.73
N GLY A 2 -0.43 26.36 -64.32
CA GLY A 2 -1.32 25.48 -63.55
C GLY A 2 -1.95 24.23 -64.20
N MET A 3 -1.50 23.72 -65.35
CA MET A 3 -1.93 22.38 -65.83
C MET A 3 -0.81 21.35 -65.82
N ILE A 4 0.40 21.73 -66.24
CA ILE A 4 1.59 20.86 -66.15
C ILE A 4 1.98 20.62 -64.68
N ASP A 5 1.90 21.65 -63.85
CA ASP A 5 2.17 21.57 -62.41
C ASP A 5 1.18 20.63 -61.68
N ARG A 6 -0.06 20.57 -62.17
CA ARG A 6 -1.12 19.70 -61.62
C ARG A 6 -0.97 18.25 -62.08
N ALA A 7 -0.52 18.03 -63.32
CA ALA A 7 -0.22 16.70 -63.86
C ALA A 7 1.04 16.09 -63.22
N VAL A 8 2.08 16.89 -63.01
CA VAL A 8 3.30 16.48 -62.30
C VAL A 8 3.00 16.25 -60.81
N GLY A 9 2.18 17.09 -60.18
CA GLY A 9 1.72 16.87 -58.80
C GLY A 9 0.86 15.62 -58.61
N LEU A 10 0.06 15.21 -59.60
CA LEU A 10 -0.73 13.97 -59.54
C LEU A 10 0.10 12.71 -59.79
N LEU A 11 1.09 12.78 -60.69
CA LEU A 11 1.97 11.64 -61.00
C LEU A 11 3.06 11.41 -59.94
N PHE A 12 3.55 12.47 -59.29
CA PHE A 12 4.62 12.37 -58.29
C PHE A 12 4.14 12.59 -56.84
N GLY A 13 2.94 13.14 -56.61
CA GLY A 13 2.41 13.39 -55.26
C GLY A 13 1.78 12.16 -54.59
N ALA A 14 1.28 11.19 -55.36
CA ALA A 14 0.73 9.94 -54.81
C ALA A 14 1.80 8.95 -54.33
N GLY A 15 3.07 9.17 -54.69
CA GLY A 15 4.18 8.27 -54.39
C GLY A 15 4.83 8.48 -53.03
N ASN A 16 4.72 9.67 -52.43
CA ASN A 16 5.40 9.97 -51.16
C ASN A 16 4.76 9.29 -49.95
N ASP A 17 3.43 9.12 -49.94
CA ASP A 17 2.74 8.41 -48.86
C ASP A 17 2.99 6.90 -48.93
N ALA A 18 3.02 6.31 -50.14
CA ALA A 18 3.29 4.89 -50.36
C ALA A 18 4.77 4.52 -50.13
N LEU A 19 5.72 5.40 -50.50
CA LEU A 19 7.15 5.21 -50.19
C LEU A 19 7.45 5.37 -48.70
N ARG A 20 6.74 6.28 -48.01
CA ARG A 20 6.84 6.43 -46.56
C ARG A 20 6.31 5.19 -45.83
N ASP A 21 5.13 4.69 -46.22
CA ASP A 21 4.57 3.44 -45.70
C ASP A 21 5.49 2.24 -45.96
N THR A 22 6.15 2.18 -47.12
CA THR A 22 7.07 1.06 -47.45
C THR A 22 8.41 1.17 -46.70
N ILE A 23 8.90 2.38 -46.41
CA ILE A 23 10.14 2.58 -45.63
C ILE A 23 9.88 2.34 -44.13
N GLU A 24 8.69 2.65 -43.61
CA GLU A 24 8.29 2.29 -42.24
C GLU A 24 8.19 0.77 -42.03
N VAL A 25 7.99 -0.03 -43.10
CA VAL A 25 8.02 -1.50 -43.06
C VAL A 25 9.44 -2.07 -42.94
N PHE A 26 10.46 -1.39 -43.49
CA PHE A 26 11.87 -1.83 -43.42
C PHE A 26 12.67 -1.20 -42.28
N ARG A 27 12.18 -0.11 -41.68
CA ARG A 27 12.80 0.56 -40.53
C ARG A 27 11.71 0.90 -39.53
N GLU A 28 11.64 0.10 -38.46
CA GLU A 28 10.64 0.27 -37.39
C GLU A 28 10.58 1.73 -36.92
N ASN A 29 9.39 2.32 -37.03
CA ASN A 29 9.13 3.70 -36.68
C ASN A 29 9.51 3.93 -35.20
N ALA A 30 10.52 4.77 -34.97
CA ALA A 30 11.12 4.96 -33.65
C ALA A 30 10.11 5.44 -32.61
N GLU A 31 9.13 6.26 -33.03
CA GLU A 31 7.99 6.66 -32.21
C GLU A 31 7.10 5.46 -31.84
N GLY A 32 6.73 4.62 -32.80
CA GLY A 32 5.87 3.46 -32.56
C GLY A 32 6.49 2.41 -31.64
N ARG A 33 7.81 2.25 -31.68
CA ARG A 33 8.56 1.42 -30.71
C ARG A 33 8.58 2.08 -29.33
N ALA A 34 8.78 3.40 -29.25
CA ALA A 34 8.79 4.14 -28.00
C ALA A 34 7.42 4.16 -27.30
N THR A 35 6.31 4.28 -28.06
CA THR A 35 4.95 4.22 -27.50
C THR A 35 4.64 2.83 -26.96
N ARG A 36 4.93 1.77 -27.73
CA ARG A 36 4.70 0.38 -27.28
C ARG A 36 5.51 0.02 -26.04
N ASP A 37 6.75 0.48 -25.95
CA ASP A 37 7.59 0.25 -24.79
C ASP A 37 7.13 1.06 -23.57
N ALA A 38 6.67 2.31 -23.76
CA ALA A 38 6.06 3.10 -22.70
C ALA A 38 4.75 2.48 -22.17
N ASP A 39 3.92 1.94 -23.07
CA ASP A 39 2.67 1.25 -22.72
C ASP A 39 2.94 -0.07 -21.99
N HIS A 40 3.95 -0.82 -22.44
CA HIS A 40 4.38 -2.03 -21.75
C HIS A 40 4.89 -1.72 -20.34
N ARG A 41 5.72 -0.68 -20.17
CA ARG A 41 6.18 -0.22 -18.86
C ARG A 41 5.04 0.22 -17.96
N ARG A 42 4.05 0.96 -18.48
CA ARG A 42 2.83 1.33 -17.72
C ARG A 42 2.05 0.10 -17.29
N ALA A 43 1.80 -0.84 -18.20
CA ALA A 43 1.08 -2.08 -17.90
C ALA A 43 1.80 -2.91 -16.82
N VAL A 44 3.14 -2.98 -16.87
CA VAL A 44 3.94 -3.66 -15.84
C VAL A 44 3.82 -2.94 -14.50
N LEU A 45 3.92 -1.61 -14.47
CA LEU A 45 3.77 -0.81 -13.24
C LEU A 45 2.36 -0.91 -12.65
N ASP A 46 1.32 -0.95 -13.48
CA ASP A 46 -0.08 -1.10 -13.05
C ASP A 46 -0.36 -2.52 -12.52
N GLN A 47 0.22 -3.56 -13.14
CA GLN A 47 0.15 -4.90 -12.58
C GLN A 47 0.91 -5.01 -11.26
N PHE A 48 2.06 -4.36 -11.16
CA PHE A 48 2.86 -4.32 -9.94
C PHE A 48 2.13 -3.58 -8.80
N SER A 49 1.49 -2.44 -9.09
CA SER A 49 0.72 -1.68 -8.10
C SER A 49 -0.52 -2.46 -7.65
N ALA A 50 -1.25 -3.09 -8.58
CA ALA A 50 -2.42 -3.93 -8.29
C ALA A 50 -2.08 -5.20 -7.49
N ALA A 51 -0.83 -5.68 -7.55
CA ALA A 51 -0.34 -6.77 -6.72
C ALA A 51 -0.01 -6.32 -5.29
N PHE A 52 0.43 -5.08 -5.11
CA PHE A 52 0.75 -4.50 -3.79
C PHE A 52 -0.46 -3.91 -3.04
N ASP A 53 -1.53 -3.52 -3.75
CA ASP A 53 -2.75 -2.98 -3.14
C ASP A 53 -3.63 -4.05 -2.45
N ARG A 54 -3.35 -5.34 -2.66
CA ARG A 54 -4.11 -6.44 -2.06
C ARG A 54 -3.58 -6.86 -0.69
N GLU A 55 -3.67 -5.95 0.28
CA GLU A 55 -3.80 -6.35 1.68
C GLU A 55 -5.30 -6.36 2.04
N ALA A 56 -6.09 -7.17 1.32
CA ALA A 56 -7.52 -7.32 1.57
C ALA A 56 -7.72 -8.13 2.87
N SER A 57 -7.61 -7.45 4.02
CA SER A 57 -8.01 -7.99 5.32
C SER A 57 -9.40 -8.62 5.19
N GLY A 58 -9.50 -9.92 5.45
CA GLY A 58 -10.74 -10.67 5.29
C GLY A 58 -11.85 -10.12 6.20
N GLY A 59 -13.11 -10.49 5.95
CA GLY A 59 -14.23 -10.09 6.83
C GLY A 59 -14.01 -10.52 8.29
N PHE A 60 -13.37 -11.68 8.48
CA PHE A 60 -12.95 -12.19 9.79
C PHE A 60 -11.89 -11.30 10.47
N ASP A 61 -10.88 -10.85 9.73
CA ASP A 61 -9.86 -9.94 10.26
C ASP A 61 -10.48 -8.64 10.75
N ARG A 62 -11.42 -8.07 9.98
CA ARG A 62 -12.13 -6.85 10.39
C ARG A 62 -12.98 -7.06 11.64
N PHE A 63 -13.63 -8.21 11.77
CA PHE A 63 -14.36 -8.58 12.98
C PHE A 63 -13.42 -8.69 14.19
N MET A 64 -12.32 -9.44 14.06
CA MET A 64 -11.33 -9.59 15.12
C MET A 64 -10.67 -8.26 15.48
N ASP A 65 -10.46 -7.38 14.51
CA ASP A 65 -10.01 -6.02 14.75
C ASP A 65 -11.02 -5.20 15.55
N GLY A 66 -12.31 -5.37 15.26
CA GLY A 66 -13.40 -4.79 16.03
C GLY A 66 -13.37 -5.26 17.49
N VAL A 67 -13.38 -6.58 17.70
CA VAL A 67 -13.33 -7.21 19.04
C VAL A 67 -12.14 -6.69 19.83
N ASN A 68 -10.98 -6.58 19.20
CA ASN A 68 -9.77 -6.09 19.84
C ASN A 68 -9.72 -4.57 20.09
N ARG A 69 -10.64 -3.80 19.52
CA ARG A 69 -10.80 -2.36 19.77
C ARG A 69 -11.79 -2.06 20.88
N VAL A 70 -12.67 -3.02 21.22
CA VAL A 70 -13.64 -2.93 22.33
C VAL A 70 -13.02 -2.69 23.72
N PRO A 71 -11.82 -3.20 24.06
CA PRO A 71 -11.30 -3.04 25.42
C PRO A 71 -11.17 -1.59 25.87
N ARG A 72 -10.77 -0.68 24.95
CA ARG A 72 -10.62 0.75 25.27
C ARG A 72 -11.96 1.41 25.65
N PRO A 73 -13.00 1.35 24.80
CA PRO A 73 -14.34 1.80 25.16
C PRO A 73 -14.91 1.09 26.40
N ALA A 74 -14.72 -0.23 26.51
CA ALA A 74 -15.24 -1.01 27.62
C ALA A 74 -14.61 -0.59 28.96
N MET A 75 -13.32 -0.25 29.00
CA MET A 75 -12.68 0.26 30.21
C MET A 75 -13.29 1.60 30.63
N ALA A 76 -13.48 2.53 29.68
CA ALA A 76 -14.06 3.84 29.97
C ALA A 76 -15.54 3.75 30.39
N LEU A 77 -16.34 2.98 29.67
CA LEU A 77 -17.76 2.77 30.02
C LEU A 77 -17.92 1.94 31.29
N GLY A 78 -17.04 0.98 31.52
CA GLY A 78 -17.02 0.15 32.72
C GLY A 78 -16.71 0.95 33.98
N THR A 79 -15.74 1.88 33.93
CA THR A 79 -15.45 2.75 35.08
C THR A 79 -16.60 3.71 35.36
N LEU A 80 -17.17 4.34 34.33
CA LEU A 80 -18.38 5.17 34.47
C LEU A 80 -19.55 4.36 35.05
N GLY A 81 -19.77 3.15 34.53
CA GLY A 81 -20.79 2.22 35.01
C GLY A 81 -20.59 1.82 36.46
N LEU A 82 -19.33 1.65 36.91
CA LEU A 82 -19.00 1.35 38.30
C LEU A 82 -19.43 2.48 39.24
N PHE A 83 -19.18 3.73 38.87
CA PHE A 83 -19.62 4.90 39.63
C PHE A 83 -21.14 5.03 39.67
N VAL A 84 -21.80 4.80 38.54
CA VAL A 84 -23.26 4.81 38.46
C VAL A 84 -23.86 3.69 39.32
N ALA A 85 -23.31 2.47 39.25
CA ALA A 85 -23.77 1.34 40.07
C ALA A 85 -23.63 1.62 41.58
N ALA A 86 -22.54 2.28 41.98
CA ALA A 86 -22.34 2.70 43.36
C ALA A 86 -23.40 3.73 43.83
N MET A 87 -23.93 4.56 42.94
CA MET A 87 -24.98 5.53 43.25
C MET A 87 -26.39 4.91 43.24
N ILE A 88 -26.65 3.94 42.36
CA ILE A 88 -27.96 3.29 42.23
C ILE A 88 -28.24 2.33 43.40
N ASP A 89 -27.28 1.47 43.73
CA ASP A 89 -27.40 0.50 44.82
C ASP A 89 -26.08 0.36 45.60
N PRO A 90 -25.86 1.21 46.61
CA PRO A 90 -24.61 1.22 47.38
C PRO A 90 -24.42 -0.03 48.24
N VAL A 91 -25.50 -0.69 48.68
CA VAL A 91 -25.41 -1.90 49.49
C VAL A 91 -24.96 -3.08 48.63
N TRP A 92 -25.58 -3.26 47.47
CA TRP A 92 -25.14 -4.27 46.50
C TRP A 92 -23.69 -4.04 46.06
N PHE A 93 -23.33 -2.79 45.77
CA PHE A 93 -21.97 -2.41 45.37
C PHE A 93 -20.93 -2.76 46.45
N SER A 94 -21.19 -2.33 47.69
CA SER A 94 -20.26 -2.56 48.81
C SER A 94 -19.99 -4.05 49.07
N ALA A 95 -21.01 -4.90 48.96
CA ALA A 95 -20.86 -6.35 49.08
C ALA A 95 -19.91 -6.94 48.03
N ARG A 96 -19.89 -6.41 46.79
CA ARG A 96 -18.94 -6.85 45.75
C ARG A 96 -17.53 -6.30 46.00
N MET A 97 -17.41 -5.09 46.55
CA MET A 97 -16.11 -4.53 46.92
C MET A 97 -15.43 -5.30 48.04
N THR A 98 -16.18 -5.86 49.00
CA THR A 98 -15.64 -6.79 50.00
C THR A 98 -15.04 -8.04 49.36
N GLY A 99 -15.71 -8.59 48.34
CA GLY A 99 -15.17 -9.70 47.54
C GLY A 99 -13.88 -9.33 46.83
N LEU A 100 -13.82 -8.15 46.19
CA LEU A 100 -12.60 -7.66 45.53
C LEU A 100 -11.45 -7.42 46.51
N ALA A 101 -11.74 -6.93 47.72
CA ALA A 101 -10.74 -6.73 48.77
C ALA A 101 -10.13 -8.05 49.27
N SER A 102 -10.84 -9.16 49.11
CA SER A 102 -10.34 -10.51 49.47
C SER A 102 -9.39 -11.11 48.44
N VAL A 103 -9.26 -10.50 47.25
CA VAL A 103 -8.39 -10.99 46.18
C VAL A 103 -6.92 -10.81 46.60
N PRO A 104 -6.11 -11.89 46.63
CA PRO A 104 -4.69 -11.80 46.99
C PRO A 104 -3.90 -10.86 46.07
N GLU A 105 -2.95 -10.12 46.66
CA GLU A 105 -2.05 -9.20 45.94
C GLU A 105 -1.34 -9.86 44.73
N PRO A 106 -0.84 -11.11 44.79
CA PRO A 106 -0.19 -11.74 43.63
C PRO A 106 -1.09 -11.87 42.40
N LEU A 107 -2.41 -12.01 42.58
CA LEU A 107 -3.34 -12.09 41.45
C LEU A 107 -3.51 -10.75 40.75
N TRP A 108 -3.41 -9.64 41.49
CA TRP A 108 -3.39 -8.30 40.90
C TRP A 108 -2.13 -8.07 40.07
N TRP A 109 -0.97 -8.52 40.55
CA TRP A 109 0.27 -8.51 39.80
C TRP A 109 0.17 -9.36 38.52
N LEU A 110 -0.39 -10.57 38.62
CA LEU A 110 -0.60 -11.45 37.48
C LEU A 110 -1.52 -10.82 36.43
N LEU A 111 -2.66 -10.26 36.85
CA LEU A 111 -3.57 -9.54 35.96
C LEU A 111 -2.85 -8.39 35.25
N GLY A 112 -2.12 -7.56 36.01
CA GLY A 112 -1.33 -6.45 35.48
C GLY A 112 -0.29 -6.90 34.47
N ALA A 113 0.43 -7.99 34.75
CA ALA A 113 1.43 -8.56 33.86
C ALA A 113 0.81 -9.07 32.55
N ILE A 114 -0.28 -9.83 32.61
CA ILE A 114 -0.96 -10.38 31.43
C ILE A 114 -1.49 -9.25 30.54
N VAL A 115 -2.20 -8.28 31.12
CA VAL A 115 -2.76 -7.13 30.40
C VAL A 115 -1.62 -6.31 29.77
N SER A 116 -0.57 -6.01 30.54
CA SER A 116 0.58 -5.24 30.05
C SER A 116 1.31 -5.96 28.92
N PHE A 117 1.47 -7.28 29.00
CA PHE A 117 2.09 -8.06 27.94
C PHE A 117 1.24 -8.06 26.66
N TYR A 118 -0.07 -8.32 26.79
CA TYR A 118 -1.01 -8.35 25.66
C TYR A 118 -1.07 -6.99 24.93
N PHE A 119 -1.30 -5.91 25.67
CA PHE A 119 -1.38 -4.58 25.07
C PHE A 119 -0.01 -4.02 24.68
N GLY A 120 1.04 -4.32 25.44
CA GLY A 120 2.42 -3.93 25.16
C GLY A 120 2.93 -4.50 23.84
N ALA A 121 2.76 -5.81 23.61
CA ALA A 121 3.13 -6.46 22.36
C ALA A 121 2.34 -5.88 21.16
N ARG A 122 1.02 -5.66 21.33
CA ARG A 122 0.18 -5.08 20.27
C ARG A 122 0.57 -3.64 19.92
N HIS A 123 0.95 -2.82 20.91
CA HIS A 123 1.43 -1.47 20.67
C HIS A 123 2.77 -1.44 19.93
N GLN A 124 3.67 -2.38 20.22
CA GLN A 124 4.95 -2.49 19.51
C GLN A 124 4.77 -2.79 18.02
N VAL A 125 3.82 -3.64 17.64
CA VAL A 125 3.53 -3.97 16.23
C VAL A 125 3.12 -2.73 15.43
N LYS A 126 2.27 -1.85 15.99
CA LYS A 126 1.87 -0.60 15.33
C LYS A 126 3.04 0.37 15.16
N GLY A 127 3.93 0.46 16.14
CA GLY A 127 5.15 1.26 16.04
C GLY A 127 6.07 0.80 14.91
N GLN A 128 6.20 -0.53 14.73
CA GLN A 128 6.95 -1.11 13.62
C GLN A 128 6.30 -0.80 12.26
N GLN A 129 4.97 -0.88 12.17
CA GLN A 129 4.23 -0.54 10.95
C GLN A 129 4.42 0.93 10.55
N PHE A 130 4.36 1.85 11.52
CA PHE A 130 4.62 3.27 11.27
C PHE A 130 6.07 3.53 10.81
N ARG A 131 7.05 2.88 11.45
CA ARG A 131 8.44 2.96 11.01
C ARG A 131 8.63 2.42 9.59
N ARG A 132 7.98 1.29 9.25
CA ARG A 132 7.98 0.73 7.90
C ARG A 132 7.31 1.68 6.88
N SER A 133 6.21 2.34 7.22
CA SER A 133 5.57 3.30 6.31
C SER A 133 6.43 4.54 6.06
N LEU A 134 7.13 5.04 7.09
CA LEU A 134 8.08 6.14 6.93
C LEU A 134 9.26 5.75 6.03
N LEU A 135 9.83 4.56 6.23
CA LEU A 135 10.92 4.05 5.38
C LEU A 135 10.46 3.85 3.92
N ARG A 136 9.25 3.33 3.70
CA ARG A 136 8.66 3.21 2.35
C ARG A 136 8.45 4.58 1.69
N ALA A 137 7.90 5.55 2.43
CA ALA A 137 7.70 6.90 1.93
C ALA A 137 9.02 7.62 1.60
N ALA A 138 10.07 7.37 2.39
CA ALA A 138 11.42 7.88 2.10
C ALA A 138 12.04 7.21 0.87
N ALA A 139 11.91 5.89 0.73
CA ALA A 139 12.40 5.15 -0.44
C ALA A 139 11.71 5.60 -1.74
N ALA A 140 10.40 5.86 -1.71
CA ALA A 140 9.65 6.36 -2.86
C ALA A 140 10.07 7.78 -3.31
N ARG A 141 10.70 8.56 -2.43
CA ARG A 141 11.25 9.89 -2.74
C ARG A 141 12.71 9.86 -3.17
N THR A 142 13.36 8.70 -3.10
CA THR A 142 14.75 8.57 -3.56
C THR A 142 14.70 8.43 -5.09
N PRO A 143 15.30 9.36 -5.86
CA PRO A 143 15.32 9.24 -7.30
C PRO A 143 15.99 7.91 -7.68
N ALA A 144 15.43 7.22 -8.68
CA ALA A 144 16.05 6.01 -9.20
C ALA A 144 17.50 6.33 -9.61
N PRO A 145 18.49 5.50 -9.25
CA PRO A 145 19.86 5.73 -9.65
C PRO A 145 19.91 5.90 -11.18
N GLU A 146 20.47 7.03 -11.62
CA GLU A 146 20.70 7.34 -13.03
C GLU A 146 21.74 6.33 -13.57
N GLY A 147 21.26 5.21 -14.08
CA GLY A 147 22.10 4.16 -14.64
C GLY A 147 22.13 2.89 -13.79
N ASN A 148 21.88 1.76 -14.46
CA ASN A 148 22.01 0.45 -13.88
C ASN A 148 23.30 -0.18 -14.42
N ALA A 149 24.38 -0.04 -13.67
CA ALA A 149 25.70 -0.56 -14.05
C ALA A 149 25.67 -2.05 -14.40
N ALA A 150 24.84 -2.86 -13.72
CA ALA A 150 24.68 -4.28 -14.04
C ALA A 150 23.96 -4.52 -15.37
N LEU A 151 23.03 -3.64 -15.76
CA LEU A 151 22.36 -3.69 -17.06
C LEU A 151 23.30 -3.27 -18.19
N ASP A 152 24.20 -2.32 -17.93
CA ASP A 152 25.17 -1.83 -18.90
C ASP A 152 26.28 -2.87 -19.13
N ASP A 153 26.78 -3.54 -18.08
CA ASP A 153 27.68 -4.69 -18.19
C ASP A 153 27.04 -5.85 -18.96
N TRP A 154 25.77 -6.16 -18.68
CA TRP A 154 25.05 -7.21 -19.39
C TRP A 154 24.86 -6.89 -20.87
N ARG A 155 24.59 -5.62 -21.22
CA ARG A 155 24.54 -5.18 -22.63
C ARG A 155 25.90 -5.26 -23.31
N ALA A 156 26.97 -4.88 -22.62
CA ALA A 156 28.34 -4.95 -23.13
C ALA A 156 28.78 -6.39 -23.43
N SER A 157 28.42 -7.34 -22.56
CA SER A 157 28.73 -8.78 -22.75
C SER A 157 27.93 -9.48 -23.86
N ARG A 158 26.85 -8.87 -24.38
CA ARG A 158 26.10 -9.39 -25.54
C ARG A 158 26.48 -8.76 -26.87
N ALA A 159 27.22 -7.66 -26.85
CA ALA A 159 27.61 -6.89 -28.03
C ALA A 159 29.01 -7.27 -28.57
N GLY A 160 29.72 -8.18 -27.90
CA GLY A 160 30.97 -8.80 -28.35
C GLY A 160 30.79 -10.29 -28.61
#